data_AF-A0A0S3U421-F1
#
_entry.id   AF-A0A0S3U421-F1
#
_cell.length_a   1.000
_cell.length_b   1.000
_cell.length_c   1.000
_cell.angle_alpha   90.00
_cell.angle_beta   90.00
_cell.angle_gamma   90.00
#
_symmetry.space_group_name_H-M   'P 1'
#
loop_
_entity.id
_entity.type
_entity.pdbx_description
1 polymer ?
#
loop_
_entity_poly.entity_id
_entity_poly.type
_entity_poly.pdbx_seq_one_letter_code
_entity_poly.pdbx_strand_id
1 'polypeptide(L)'
;MKFRAIDTNMDFGLDRNMTTLTIRIEKLQAKLNNYNTLIELLDASKSEIDNLERELGDLIDQMLNGVCVKYGNDSREYEMAGGTRKSDRIRKSAETRIRNSVKKLAQAGNN
;
A
#
# COMPACT_ATOMS: atom_id res chain seq x y z
N MET A 1 33.51 2.50 24.14
CA MET A 1 34.37 1.97 23.04
C MET A 1 35.50 1.15 23.66
N LYS A 2 35.78 -0.04 23.14
CA LYS A 2 36.84 -0.92 23.68
C LYS A 2 38.25 -0.33 23.54
N PHE A 3 38.48 0.52 22.54
CA PHE A 3 39.77 1.20 22.32
C PHE A 3 40.18 2.13 23.48
N ARG A 4 39.22 2.82 24.12
CA ARG A 4 39.49 3.66 25.30
C ARG A 4 39.93 2.87 26.54
N ALA A 5 39.62 1.58 26.60
CA ALA A 5 40.06 0.71 27.70
C ALA A 5 41.51 0.23 27.53
N ILE A 6 42.09 0.40 26.34
CA ILE A 6 43.47 0.01 26.02
C ILE A 6 44.39 1.22 26.20
N ASP A 7 44.02 2.37 25.63
CA ASP A 7 44.73 3.64 25.79
C ASP A 7 43.75 4.80 25.56
N THR A 8 43.68 5.71 26.53
CA THR A 8 42.81 6.89 26.49
C THR A 8 43.28 7.97 25.51
N ASN A 9 44.59 8.05 25.22
CA ASN A 9 45.21 9.05 24.36
C ASN A 9 45.79 8.44 23.07
N MET A 10 45.22 7.32 22.62
CA MET A 10 45.67 6.58 21.43
C MET A 10 45.69 7.48 20.18
N ASP A 11 46.90 7.70 19.65
CA ASP A 11 47.18 8.51 18.46
C ASP A 11 48.26 7.81 17.61
N PHE A 12 47.92 7.50 16.36
CA PHE A 12 48.82 6.90 15.38
C PHE A 12 49.22 7.89 14.27
N GLY A 13 48.94 9.18 14.44
CA GLY A 13 49.15 10.21 13.41
C GLY A 13 48.18 10.11 12.24
N LEU A 14 48.24 11.08 11.30
CA LEU A 14 47.44 11.10 10.07
C LEU A 14 45.94 10.79 10.30
N ASP A 15 45.33 11.52 11.24
CA ASP A 15 43.91 11.42 11.62
C ASP A 15 43.47 10.10 12.29
N ARG A 16 44.41 9.21 12.61
CA ARG A 16 44.15 7.94 13.29
C ARG A 16 44.27 8.10 14.80
N ASN A 17 43.42 8.95 15.35
CA ASN A 17 43.33 9.18 16.80
C ASN A 17 41.89 9.04 17.30
N MET A 18 41.76 8.93 18.63
CA MET A 18 40.47 8.75 19.30
C MET A 18 39.47 9.88 19.03
N THR A 19 39.95 11.11 18.89
CA THR A 19 39.12 12.30 18.64
C THR A 19 38.47 12.23 17.27
N THR A 20 39.25 11.96 16.22
CA THR A 20 38.74 11.81 14.86
C THR A 20 37.77 10.64 14.74
N LEU A 21 38.05 9.51 15.41
CA LEU A 21 37.12 8.39 15.45
C LEU A 21 35.77 8.78 16.07
N THR A 22 35.80 9.50 17.19
CA THR A 22 34.58 9.97 17.89
C THR A 22 33.78 10.90 16.99
N ILE A 23 34.42 11.90 16.37
CA ILE A 23 33.78 12.84 15.43
C ILE A 23 33.14 12.09 14.25
N ARG A 24 33.84 11.08 13.68
CA ARG A 24 33.30 10.29 12.56
C ARG A 24 32.10 9.44 12.99
N ILE A 25 32.11 8.87 14.19
CA ILE A 25 30.99 8.11 14.74
C ILE A 25 29.79 9.02 14.98
N GLU A 26 29.99 10.18 15.60
CA GLU A 26 28.92 11.17 15.83
C GLU A 26 28.32 11.65 14.51
N LYS A 27 29.16 11.91 13.49
CA LYS A 27 28.69 12.28 12.15
C LYS A 27 27.85 11.17 11.51
N LEU A 28 28.25 9.90 11.67
CA LEU A 28 27.49 8.76 11.17
C LEU A 28 26.16 8.62 11.91
N GLN A 29 26.16 8.73 13.23
CA GLN A 29 24.94 8.67 14.05
C GLN A 29 23.96 9.79 13.69
N ALA A 30 24.45 11.02 13.52
CA ALA A 30 23.63 12.14 13.08
C ALA A 30 22.99 11.87 11.69
N LYS A 31 23.75 11.29 10.76
CA LYS A 31 23.22 10.92 9.44
C LYS A 31 22.19 9.79 9.52
N LEU A 32 22.40 8.79 10.36
CA LEU A 32 21.43 7.70 10.58
C LEU A 32 20.14 8.23 11.20
N ASN A 33 20.24 9.10 12.21
CA ASN A 33 19.07 9.70 12.85
C ASN A 33 18.27 10.52 11.83
N ASN A 34 18.93 11.37 11.04
CA ASN A 34 18.26 12.15 10.00
C ASN A 34 17.59 11.24 8.95
N TYR A 35 18.25 10.16 8.55
CA TYR A 35 17.68 9.18 7.61
C TYR A 35 16.42 8.53 8.17
N ASN A 36 16.44 8.10 9.43
CA ASN A 36 15.27 7.50 10.08
C ASN A 36 14.11 8.52 10.19
N THR A 37 14.38 9.77 10.54
CA THR A 37 13.36 10.83 10.54
C THR A 37 12.76 11.06 9.15
N LEU A 38 13.56 10.97 8.09
CA LEU A 38 13.04 11.07 6.72
C LEU A 38 12.14 9.88 6.34
N ILE A 39 12.45 8.68 6.82
CA ILE A 39 11.57 7.51 6.65
C ILE A 39 10.25 7.75 7.39
N GLU A 40 10.30 8.19 8.64
CA GLU A 40 9.08 8.48 9.43
C GLU A 40 8.19 9.53 8.74
N LEU A 41 8.80 10.57 8.16
CA LEU A 41 8.08 11.58 7.39
C LEU A 41 7.48 11.00 6.09
N LEU A 42 8.22 10.13 5.40
CA LEU A 42 7.74 9.46 4.19
C LEU A 42 6.54 8.56 4.50
N ASP A 43 6.60 7.80 5.58
CA ASP A 43 5.51 6.92 6.01
C ASP A 43 4.27 7.74 6.38
N ALA A 44 4.44 8.88 7.06
CA ALA A 44 3.34 9.80 7.36
C ALA A 44 2.70 10.34 6.08
N SER A 45 3.51 10.80 5.12
CA SER A 45 3.02 11.29 3.82
C SER A 45 2.29 10.20 3.03
N LYS A 46 2.80 8.96 3.06
CA LYS A 46 2.13 7.83 2.42
C LYS A 46 0.77 7.54 3.06
N SER A 47 0.69 7.54 4.39
CA SER A 47 -0.58 7.34 5.08
C SER A 47 -1.62 8.42 4.73
N GLU A 48 -1.18 9.66 4.50
CA GLU A 48 -2.07 10.75 4.08
C GLU A 48 -2.60 10.50 2.66
N ILE A 49 -1.74 10.07 1.73
CA ILE A 49 -2.15 9.69 0.37
C ILE A 49 -3.16 8.55 0.42
N ASP A 50 -2.87 7.48 1.17
CA ASP A 50 -3.76 6.32 1.28
C ASP A 50 -5.15 6.71 1.84
N ASN A 51 -5.20 7.71 2.74
CA ASN A 51 -6.46 8.24 3.27
C ASN A 51 -7.21 9.07 2.22
N LEU A 52 -6.52 9.95 1.48
CA LEU A 52 -7.13 10.73 0.40
C LEU A 52 -7.65 9.83 -0.73
N GLU A 53 -6.93 8.78 -1.08
CA GLU A 53 -7.39 7.78 -2.06
C GLU A 53 -8.66 7.07 -1.58
N ARG A 54 -8.73 6.73 -0.28
CA ARG A 54 -9.94 6.14 0.31
C ARG A 54 -11.12 7.10 0.28
N GLU A 55 -10.92 8.34 0.71
CA GLU A 55 -11.97 9.38 0.68
C GLU A 55 -12.48 9.64 -0.74
N LEU A 56 -11.58 9.68 -1.72
CA LEU A 56 -11.95 9.83 -3.13
C LEU A 56 -12.74 8.60 -3.63
N GLY A 57 -12.33 7.40 -3.25
CA GLY A 57 -13.06 6.16 -3.54
C GLY A 57 -14.48 6.19 -2.99
N ASP A 58 -14.64 6.56 -1.71
CA ASP A 58 -15.94 6.68 -1.06
C ASP A 58 -16.83 7.74 -1.74
N LEU A 59 -16.24 8.87 -2.16
CA LEU A 59 -16.96 9.91 -2.89
C LEU A 59 -17.43 9.41 -4.27
N ILE A 60 -16.58 8.70 -5.00
CA ILE A 60 -16.95 8.11 -6.30
C ILE A 60 -18.09 7.12 -6.12
N ASP A 61 -18.05 6.27 -5.08
CA ASP A 61 -19.13 5.34 -4.76
C ASP A 61 -20.43 6.07 -4.43
N GLN A 62 -20.37 7.16 -3.66
CA GLN A 62 -21.54 8.02 -3.39
C GLN A 62 -22.09 8.65 -4.68
N MET A 63 -21.22 9.13 -5.58
CA MET A 63 -21.63 9.69 -6.86
C MET A 63 -22.29 8.62 -7.75
N LEU A 64 -21.71 7.42 -7.83
CA LEU A 64 -22.28 6.30 -8.58
C LEU A 64 -23.64 5.88 -8.02
N ASN A 65 -23.79 5.87 -6.70
CA ASN A 65 -25.09 5.66 -6.05
C ASN A 65 -26.08 6.79 -6.38
N GLY A 66 -25.64 8.04 -6.45
CA GLY A 66 -26.46 9.17 -6.91
C GLY A 66 -26.98 8.97 -8.34
N VAL A 67 -26.13 8.48 -9.25
CA VAL A 67 -26.52 8.12 -10.62
C VAL A 67 -27.55 6.98 -10.60
N CYS A 68 -27.34 5.95 -9.77
CA CYS A 68 -28.30 4.87 -9.57
C CYS A 68 -29.66 5.37 -9.07
N VAL A 69 -29.68 6.31 -8.12
CA VAL A 69 -30.92 6.88 -7.58
C VAL A 69 -31.66 7.69 -8.64
N LYS A 70 -30.94 8.44 -9.48
CA LYS A 70 -31.55 9.35 -10.48
C LYS A 70 -32.03 8.64 -11.75
N TYR A 71 -31.22 7.73 -12.29
CA TYR A 71 -31.47 7.08 -13.59
C TYR A 71 -31.87 5.60 -13.46
N GLY A 72 -31.64 4.99 -12.30
CA GLY A 72 -31.89 3.57 -12.06
C GLY A 72 -30.64 2.71 -12.27
N ASN A 73 -30.60 1.56 -11.58
CA ASN A 73 -29.48 0.60 -11.60
C ASN A 73 -29.39 -0.26 -12.87
N ASP A 74 -30.33 -0.12 -13.81
CA ASP A 74 -30.32 -0.83 -15.10
C ASP A 74 -30.20 0.13 -16.29
N SER A 75 -29.94 1.40 -16.00
CA SER A 75 -29.84 2.47 -16.99
C SER A 75 -28.49 2.47 -17.71
N ARG A 76 -28.48 3.07 -18.90
CA ARG A 76 -27.25 3.27 -19.67
C ARG A 76 -26.31 4.25 -18.98
N GLU A 77 -26.87 5.26 -18.32
CA GLU A 77 -26.14 6.28 -17.56
C GLU A 77 -25.38 5.66 -16.38
N TYR A 78 -25.97 4.67 -15.72
CA TYR A 78 -25.29 3.94 -14.64
C TYR A 78 -24.09 3.13 -15.16
N GLU A 79 -24.21 2.52 -16.33
CA GLU A 79 -23.09 1.83 -17.00
C GLU A 79 -22.00 2.81 -17.46
N MET A 80 -22.41 3.95 -18.05
CA MET A 80 -21.48 5.01 -18.46
C MET A 80 -20.73 5.62 -17.29
N ALA A 81 -21.33 5.66 -16.10
CA ALA A 81 -20.68 6.08 -14.86
C ALA A 81 -19.73 5.02 -14.27
N GLY A 82 -19.57 3.86 -14.92
CA GLY A 82 -18.68 2.77 -14.51
C GLY A 82 -19.35 1.68 -13.66
N GLY A 83 -20.66 1.76 -13.43
CA GLY A 83 -21.41 0.71 -12.75
C GLY A 83 -21.72 -0.49 -13.67
N THR A 84 -22.02 -1.65 -13.10
CA THR A 84 -22.56 -2.79 -13.85
C THR A 84 -24.08 -2.81 -13.73
N ARG A 85 -24.80 -2.81 -14.86
CA ARG A 85 -26.26 -2.86 -14.88
C ARG A 85 -26.79 -4.07 -14.11
N LYS A 86 -27.97 -3.91 -13.50
CA LYS A 86 -28.60 -4.97 -12.71
C LYS A 86 -28.88 -6.23 -13.54
N SER A 87 -29.27 -6.07 -14.81
CA SER A 87 -29.50 -7.15 -15.77
C SER A 87 -28.23 -7.92 -16.13
N ASP A 88 -27.12 -7.20 -16.30
CA ASP A 88 -25.82 -7.78 -16.68
C ASP A 88 -25.04 -8.38 -15.50
N ARG A 89 -25.42 -8.03 -14.26
CA ARG A 89 -24.73 -8.47 -13.05
C ARG A 89 -25.00 -9.94 -12.72
N ILE A 90 -24.00 -10.80 -12.94
CA ILE A 90 -24.01 -12.20 -12.46
C ILE A 90 -23.72 -12.23 -10.95
N ARG A 91 -24.64 -12.79 -10.16
CA ARG A 91 -24.41 -13.00 -8.72
C ARG A 91 -23.45 -14.18 -8.51
N LYS A 92 -22.50 -14.06 -7.58
CA LYS A 92 -21.55 -15.16 -7.24
C LYS A 92 -22.24 -16.52 -7.00
N SER A 93 -23.41 -16.54 -6.35
CA SER A 93 -24.14 -17.79 -6.14
C SER A 93 -24.70 -18.40 -7.43
N ALA A 94 -25.09 -17.57 -8.40
CA ALA A 94 -25.48 -18.03 -9.73
C ALA A 94 -24.28 -18.54 -10.50
N GLU A 95 -23.14 -17.84 -10.42
CA GLU A 95 -21.89 -18.25 -11.03
C GLU A 95 -21.43 -19.63 -10.52
N THR A 96 -21.44 -19.85 -9.20
CA THR A 96 -21.09 -21.16 -8.61
C THR A 96 -22.03 -22.27 -9.07
N ARG A 97 -23.34 -22.00 -9.16
CA ARG A 97 -24.31 -22.98 -9.67
C ARG A 97 -24.04 -23.32 -11.14
N ILE A 98 -23.80 -22.31 -11.98
CA ILE A 98 -23.47 -22.49 -13.40
C ILE A 98 -22.18 -23.30 -13.55
N ARG A 99 -21.14 -22.98 -12.78
CA ARG A 99 -19.87 -23.73 -12.79
C ARG A 99 -20.05 -25.19 -12.40
N ASN A 100 -20.84 -25.45 -11.36
CA ASN A 100 -21.14 -26.82 -10.91
C ASN A 100 -21.99 -27.59 -11.92
N SER A 101 -22.98 -26.96 -12.56
CA SER A 101 -23.79 -27.60 -13.60
C SER A 101 -22.95 -27.92 -14.84
N VAL A 102 -22.04 -27.02 -15.24
CA VAL A 102 -21.09 -27.26 -16.34
C VAL A 102 -20.17 -28.44 -16.00
N LYS A 103 -19.63 -28.50 -14.78
CA LYS A 103 -18.78 -29.62 -14.34
C LYS A 103 -19.52 -30.95 -14.34
N LYS A 104 -20.80 -30.96 -13.93
CA LYS A 104 -21.65 -32.17 -13.93
C LYS A 104 -21.94 -32.66 -15.36
N LEU A 105 -22.23 -31.74 -16.28
CA LEU A 105 -22.47 -32.07 -17.69
C LEU A 105 -21.21 -32.63 -18.37
N ALA A 106 -20.03 -32.06 -18.08
CA ALA A 106 -18.76 -32.55 -18.60
C ALA A 106 -18.41 -33.97 -18.11
N GLN A 107 -18.84 -34.34 -16.90
CA GLN A 107 -18.64 -35.70 -16.35
C GLN A 107 -19.62 -36.73 -16.90
N ALA A 108 -20.83 -36.30 -17.28
CA ALA A 108 -21.86 -37.19 -17.82
C ALA A 108 -21.62 -37.59 -19.29
N GLY A 109 -20.86 -36.80 -20.06
CA GLY A 109 -20.54 -37.10 -21.47
C GLY A 109 -19.30 -37.99 -21.68
N ASN A 110 -18.64 -38.44 -20.60
CA ASN A 110 -17.44 -39.28 -20.63
C ASN A 110 -17.70 -40.74 -20.22
N ASN A 111 -18.97 -41.16 -20.17
CA ASN A 111 -19.41 -42.53 -19.87
C ASN A 111 -20.23 -43.10 -21.02
#